data_AF-A0A7C4KY96-F1
#
_entry.id   AF-A0A7C4KY96-F1
#
_cell.length_a   1.000
_cell.length_b   1.000
_cell.length_c   1.000
_cell.angle_alpha   90.00
_cell.angle_beta   90.00
_cell.angle_gamma   90.00
#
_symmetry.space_group_name_H-M   'P 1'
#
loop_
_entity.id
_entity.type
_entity.pdbx_description
1 polymer ?
#
loop_
_entity_poly.entity_id
_entity_poly.type
_entity_poly.pdbx_seq_one_letter_code
_entity_poly.pdbx_strand_id
1 'polypeptide(L)'
;MRLQPSIIEDMELASQRLAGLATSWDGKESILKLKEANYNWRQMEWWSFYFEYLCYQKLSDQFQIPGDRFGRVKTASFDLKRTINWDIKAKAIKSDDHRSILNDMTAIQQSVEKYGAHGLIIGLCDVEYNDNQRTFQQWHEELKGGKSRYERERIQRTSIS
;
A
#
# COMPACT_ATOMS: atom_id res chain seq x y z
N MET A 1 -28.40 7.01 5.55
CA MET A 1 -27.81 5.98 6.43
C MET A 1 -26.88 6.67 7.41
N ARG A 2 -27.07 6.53 8.74
CA ARG A 2 -26.11 7.03 9.73
C ARG A 2 -25.10 5.92 10.02
N LEU A 3 -23.81 6.24 10.06
CA LEU A 3 -22.79 5.28 10.49
C LEU A 3 -23.00 4.91 11.95
N GLN A 4 -22.70 3.66 12.30
CA GLN A 4 -22.73 3.21 13.70
C GLN A 4 -21.66 3.96 14.51
N PRO A 5 -21.91 4.31 15.79
CA PRO A 5 -20.94 5.03 16.62
C PRO A 5 -19.56 4.35 16.71
N SER A 6 -19.52 3.01 16.74
CA SER A 6 -18.28 2.23 16.73
C SER A 6 -17.44 2.42 15.47
N ILE A 7 -18.07 2.66 14.31
CA ILE A 7 -17.37 2.95 13.06
C ILE A 7 -16.73 4.34 13.11
N ILE A 8 -17.42 5.32 13.72
CA ILE A 8 -16.87 6.67 13.92
C ILE A 8 -15.67 6.59 14.86
N GLU A 9 -15.75 5.79 15.92
CA GLU A 9 -14.63 5.55 16.83
C GLU A 9 -13.43 4.91 16.12
N ASP A 10 -13.64 3.92 15.24
CA ASP A 10 -12.58 3.35 14.40
C ASP A 10 -11.88 4.44 13.56
N MET A 11 -12.66 5.35 12.95
CA MET A 11 -12.14 6.44 12.11
C MET A 11 -11.32 7.45 12.93
N GLU A 12 -11.83 7.87 14.09
CA GLU A 12 -11.17 8.83 14.99
C GLU A 12 -9.86 8.25 15.51
N LEU A 13 -9.87 6.98 15.93
CA LEU A 13 -8.69 6.28 16.41
C LEU A 13 -7.63 6.15 15.31
N ALA A 14 -8.01 5.71 14.11
CA ALA A 14 -7.09 5.63 12.98
C ALA A 14 -6.51 7.01 12.65
N SER A 15 -7.35 8.04 12.59
CA SER A 15 -6.92 9.43 12.32
C SER A 15 -5.92 9.92 13.37
N GLN A 16 -6.19 9.70 14.66
CA GLN A 16 -5.30 10.08 15.76
C GLN A 16 -3.96 9.37 15.68
N ARG A 17 -3.94 8.05 15.42
CA ARG A 17 -2.71 7.24 15.37
C ARG A 17 -1.84 7.56 14.15
N LEU A 18 -2.47 7.92 13.03
CA LEU A 18 -1.79 8.24 11.79
C LEU A 18 -1.41 9.73 11.66
N ALA A 19 -1.97 10.62 12.50
CA ALA A 19 -1.68 12.05 12.46
C ALA A 19 -0.19 12.39 12.63
N GLY A 20 0.57 11.54 13.31
CA GLY A 20 2.02 11.72 13.54
C GLY A 20 2.93 11.12 12.46
N LEU A 21 2.39 10.65 11.33
CA LEU A 21 3.22 10.16 10.23
C LEU A 21 4.02 11.30 9.60
N ALA A 22 5.28 11.04 9.28
CA ALA A 22 6.07 11.95 8.47
C ALA A 22 5.40 12.13 7.10
N THR A 23 5.36 13.37 6.61
CA THR A 23 4.74 13.73 5.32
C THR A 23 5.75 13.78 4.16
N SER A 24 7.03 13.58 4.45
CA SER A 24 8.11 13.48 3.47
C SER A 24 8.93 12.22 3.74
N TRP A 25 9.17 11.44 2.70
CA TRP A 25 9.89 10.16 2.77
C TRP A 25 11.03 10.16 1.75
N ASP A 26 12.26 9.95 2.24
CA ASP A 26 13.36 9.61 1.34
C ASP A 26 13.17 8.20 0.78
N GLY A 27 13.26 8.05 -0.53
CA GLY A 27 12.98 6.77 -1.19
C GLY A 27 13.99 5.68 -0.86
N LYS A 28 15.29 6.03 -0.71
CA LYS A 28 16.32 5.03 -0.42
C LYS A 28 16.20 4.56 1.01
N GLU A 29 16.04 5.48 1.96
CA GLU A 29 15.81 5.15 3.37
C GLU A 29 14.55 4.31 3.56
N SER A 30 13.46 4.67 2.88
CA SER A 30 12.19 3.94 2.94
C SER A 30 12.34 2.51 2.44
N ILE A 31 13.00 2.31 1.29
CA ILE A 31 13.28 0.97 0.75
C ILE A 31 14.19 0.16 1.68
N LEU A 32 15.19 0.79 2.31
CA LEU A 32 16.07 0.09 3.25
C LEU A 32 15.31 -0.37 4.50
N LYS A 33 14.42 0.46 5.04
CA LYS A 33 13.51 0.07 6.15
C LYS A 33 12.59 -1.08 5.76
N LEU A 34 11.98 -1.00 4.58
CA LEU A 34 11.17 -2.09 4.04
C LEU A 34 11.99 -3.38 3.85
N LYS A 35 13.25 -3.27 3.43
CA LYS A 35 14.16 -4.41 3.24
C LYS A 35 14.52 -5.05 4.57
N GLU A 36 14.82 -4.26 5.59
CA GLU A 36 15.06 -4.73 6.96
C GLU A 36 13.84 -5.48 7.51
N ALA A 37 12.64 -4.94 7.27
CA ALA A 37 11.38 -5.59 7.64
C ALA A 37 10.96 -6.76 6.71
N ASN A 38 11.74 -7.05 5.66
CA ASN A 38 11.41 -7.99 4.59
C ASN A 38 9.99 -7.79 4.00
N TYR A 39 9.58 -6.54 3.81
CA TYR A 39 8.22 -6.14 3.42
C TYR A 39 8.19 -5.48 2.04
N ASN A 40 7.84 -6.22 0.99
CA ASN A 40 7.61 -5.72 -0.38
C ASN A 40 8.68 -4.76 -0.97
N TRP A 41 9.89 -4.73 -0.42
CA TRP A 41 10.95 -3.76 -0.72
C TRP A 41 11.50 -3.81 -2.15
N ARG A 42 11.16 -4.85 -2.90
CA ARG A 42 11.60 -5.05 -4.29
C ARG A 42 10.72 -4.34 -5.33
N GLN A 43 9.56 -3.82 -4.93
CA GLN A 43 8.60 -3.16 -5.83
C GLN A 43 9.01 -1.71 -6.10
N MET A 44 8.70 -1.19 -7.30
CA MET A 44 8.99 0.20 -7.68
C MET A 44 7.97 1.18 -7.09
N GLU A 45 6.77 0.70 -6.79
CA GLU A 45 5.72 1.37 -6.03
C GLU A 45 6.01 1.33 -4.52
N TRP A 46 7.29 1.46 -4.15
CA TRP A 46 7.80 1.34 -2.79
C TRP A 46 7.08 2.29 -1.82
N TRP A 47 6.70 3.48 -2.28
CA TRP A 47 6.03 4.50 -1.48
C TRP A 47 4.65 4.02 -1.01
N SER A 48 3.94 3.22 -1.81
CA SER A 48 2.66 2.63 -1.42
C SER A 48 2.85 1.57 -0.34
N PHE A 49 3.84 0.69 -0.51
CA PHE A 49 4.15 -0.34 0.49
C PHE A 49 4.75 0.25 1.77
N TYR A 50 5.47 1.36 1.67
CA TYR A 50 5.99 2.08 2.83
C TYR A 50 4.88 2.74 3.63
N PHE A 51 3.91 3.37 2.95
CA PHE A 51 2.70 3.88 3.62
C PHE A 51 1.93 2.77 4.34
N GLU A 52 1.70 1.65 3.67
CA GLU A 52 1.05 0.46 4.25
C GLU A 52 1.80 -0.07 5.47
N TYR A 53 3.13 -0.20 5.37
CA TYR A 53 4.00 -0.61 6.47
C TYR A 53 3.90 0.35 7.68
N LEU A 54 3.93 1.66 7.44
CA LEU A 54 3.77 2.67 8.50
C LEU A 54 2.40 2.57 9.18
N CYS A 55 1.33 2.36 8.40
CA CYS A 55 -0.01 2.11 8.94
C CYS A 55 -0.05 0.87 9.83
N TYR A 56 0.56 -0.24 9.40
CA TYR A 56 0.66 -1.46 10.22
C TYR A 56 1.41 -1.22 11.53
N GLN A 57 2.51 -0.47 11.50
CA GLN A 57 3.24 -0.13 12.72
C GLN A 57 2.42 0.72 13.69
N LYS A 58 1.58 1.63 13.19
CA LYS A 58 0.80 2.56 14.02
C LYS A 58 -0.54 2.02 14.49
N LEU A 59 -1.08 1.00 13.82
CA LEU A 59 -2.43 0.49 14.07
C LEU A 59 -2.46 -0.93 14.63
N SER A 60 -1.36 -1.68 14.59
CA SER A 60 -1.33 -3.10 15.01
C SER A 60 -1.69 -3.36 16.48
N ASP A 61 -1.64 -2.36 17.36
CA ASP A 61 -2.08 -2.47 18.75
C ASP A 61 -3.61 -2.39 18.93
N GLN A 62 -4.33 -1.82 17.96
CA GLN A 62 -5.78 -1.59 18.03
C GLN A 62 -6.57 -2.25 16.89
N PHE A 63 -5.91 -2.60 15.81
CA PHE A 63 -6.48 -3.24 14.63
C PHE A 63 -5.84 -4.61 14.43
N GLN A 64 -6.68 -5.59 14.10
CA GLN A 64 -6.23 -6.90 13.66
C GLN A 64 -5.62 -6.80 12.26
N ILE A 65 -4.48 -7.47 12.07
CA ILE A 65 -3.77 -7.57 10.80
C ILE A 65 -3.45 -9.07 10.54
N PRO A 66 -3.88 -9.66 9.43
CA PRO A 66 -4.76 -9.07 8.42
C PRO A 66 -6.21 -8.98 8.89
N GLY A 67 -7.03 -8.26 8.13
CA GLY A 67 -8.47 -8.23 8.31
C GLY A 67 -9.15 -9.54 7.94
N ASP A 68 -10.49 -9.51 7.87
CA ASP A 68 -11.23 -10.69 7.44
C ASP A 68 -10.95 -11.04 5.98
N ARG A 69 -11.18 -12.31 5.67
CA ARG A 69 -11.08 -12.84 4.33
C ARG A 69 -12.45 -13.20 3.79
N PHE A 70 -12.72 -12.77 2.56
CA PHE A 70 -13.95 -13.09 1.84
C PHE A 70 -13.60 -13.84 0.55
N GLY A 71 -14.24 -14.99 0.32
CA GLY A 71 -13.95 -15.86 -0.83
C GLY A 71 -12.83 -16.88 -0.62
N ARG A 72 -12.54 -17.66 -1.68
CA ARG A 72 -11.69 -18.86 -1.63
C ARG A 72 -10.21 -18.63 -1.95
N VAL A 73 -9.83 -17.47 -2.48
CA VAL A 73 -8.44 -17.16 -2.88
C VAL A 73 -7.68 -16.60 -1.67
N LYS A 74 -6.41 -17.00 -1.47
CA LYS A 74 -5.59 -16.55 -0.33
C LYS A 74 -5.38 -15.04 -0.29
N THR A 75 -5.45 -14.37 -1.44
CA THR A 75 -5.24 -12.92 -1.59
C THR A 75 -6.48 -12.07 -1.30
N ALA A 76 -7.63 -12.70 -1.01
CA ALA A 76 -8.88 -11.98 -0.77
C ALA A 76 -9.05 -11.56 0.70
N SER A 77 -7.94 -11.23 1.36
CA SER A 77 -7.92 -10.70 2.73
C SER A 77 -7.91 -9.19 2.67
N PHE A 78 -8.63 -8.55 3.58
CA PHE A 78 -8.49 -7.12 3.81
C PHE A 78 -7.24 -6.81 4.64
N ASP A 79 -6.73 -5.58 4.54
CA ASP A 79 -5.49 -5.17 5.19
C ASP A 79 -5.66 -5.14 6.73
N LEU A 80 -6.77 -4.58 7.23
CA LEU A 80 -7.03 -4.45 8.66
C LEU A 80 -8.48 -4.84 9.04
N LYS A 81 -8.69 -5.18 10.32
CA LYS A 81 -10.03 -5.34 10.93
C LYS A 81 -10.08 -4.72 12.33
N ARG A 82 -11.13 -3.92 12.58
CA ARG A 82 -11.61 -3.58 13.93
C ARG A 82 -13.12 -3.83 13.98
N THR A 83 -13.95 -2.79 14.08
CA THR A 83 -15.42 -2.95 13.98
C THR A 83 -15.79 -3.43 12.57
N ILE A 84 -15.19 -2.83 11.55
CA ILE A 84 -15.34 -3.19 10.13
C ILE A 84 -13.99 -3.58 9.51
N ASN A 85 -14.00 -4.11 8.29
CA ASN A 85 -12.76 -4.28 7.52
C ASN A 85 -12.32 -2.96 6.93
N TRP A 86 -11.01 -2.81 6.79
CA TRP A 86 -10.37 -1.65 6.20
C TRP A 86 -9.33 -2.09 5.16
N ASP A 87 -9.32 -1.43 4.01
CA ASP A 87 -8.20 -1.47 3.06
C ASP A 87 -7.34 -0.21 3.22
N ILE A 88 -6.02 -0.39 3.17
CA ILE A 88 -5.05 0.68 3.02
C ILE A 88 -4.73 0.81 1.54
N LYS A 89 -4.72 2.03 1.03
CA LYS A 89 -4.31 2.32 -0.34
C LYS A 89 -3.45 3.57 -0.34
N ALA A 90 -2.50 3.62 -1.27
CA ALA A 90 -1.75 4.83 -1.55
C ALA A 90 -1.91 5.20 -3.02
N LYS A 91 -2.03 6.50 -3.30
CA LYS A 91 -2.26 7.01 -4.65
C LYS A 91 -1.29 8.15 -4.95
N ALA A 92 -0.61 8.06 -6.09
CA ALA A 92 0.17 9.16 -6.61
C ALA A 92 -0.77 10.27 -7.12
N ILE A 93 -0.58 11.50 -6.64
CA ILE A 93 -1.44 12.66 -6.94
C ILE A 93 -1.30 13.13 -8.39
N LYS A 94 -0.06 13.09 -8.94
CA LYS A 94 0.27 13.63 -10.26
C LYS A 94 -0.18 12.75 -11.45
N SER A 95 -0.90 11.66 -11.22
CA SER A 95 -1.50 10.93 -12.34
C SER A 95 -2.73 11.68 -12.87
N ASP A 96 -2.91 11.63 -14.17
CA ASP A 96 -4.08 12.10 -14.91
C ASP A 96 -5.41 11.43 -14.51
N ASP A 97 -5.36 10.24 -13.87
CA ASP A 97 -6.55 9.55 -13.37
C ASP A 97 -6.80 9.80 -11.87
N HIS A 98 -7.92 10.47 -11.56
CA HIS A 98 -8.40 10.70 -10.19
C HIS A 98 -9.02 9.46 -9.53
N ARG A 99 -9.11 8.33 -10.23
CA ARG A 99 -9.63 7.07 -9.68
C ARG A 99 -8.53 6.30 -8.94
N SER A 100 -8.93 5.58 -7.90
CA SER A 100 -8.08 4.59 -7.23
C SER A 100 -8.63 3.20 -7.47
N ILE A 101 -7.77 2.25 -7.81
CA ILE A 101 -8.14 0.83 -7.84
C ILE A 101 -8.32 0.38 -6.38
N LEU A 102 -9.49 -0.16 -6.09
CA LEU A 102 -9.85 -0.72 -4.78
C LEU A 102 -9.79 -2.25 -4.83
N ASN A 103 -10.09 -2.88 -3.70
CA ASN A 103 -10.20 -4.33 -3.58
C ASN A 103 -11.39 -4.87 -4.40
N ASP A 104 -11.49 -6.20 -4.50
CA ASP A 104 -12.54 -6.88 -5.24
C ASP A 104 -13.95 -6.46 -4.79
N MET A 105 -14.81 -6.14 -5.76
CA MET A 105 -16.17 -5.65 -5.52
C MET A 105 -16.99 -6.66 -4.71
N THR A 106 -16.86 -7.96 -5.00
CA THR A 106 -17.61 -9.01 -4.30
C THR A 106 -17.20 -9.08 -2.84
N ALA A 107 -15.89 -9.03 -2.56
CA ALA A 107 -15.38 -9.01 -1.19
C ALA A 107 -15.84 -7.77 -0.42
N ILE A 108 -15.76 -6.58 -1.02
CA ILE A 108 -16.21 -5.33 -0.40
C ILE A 108 -17.72 -5.39 -0.12
N GLN A 109 -18.52 -5.84 -1.09
CA GLN A 109 -19.96 -6.02 -0.95
C GLN A 109 -20.28 -6.94 0.25
N GLN A 110 -19.61 -8.08 0.36
CA GLN A 110 -19.79 -9.01 1.48
C GLN A 110 -19.36 -8.42 2.83
N SER A 111 -18.31 -7.60 2.86
CA SER A 111 -17.91 -6.87 4.06
C SER A 111 -18.99 -5.86 4.49
N VAL A 112 -19.55 -5.11 3.54
CA VAL A 112 -20.62 -4.14 3.80
C VAL A 112 -21.88 -4.85 4.27
N GLU A 113 -22.27 -5.96 3.65
CA GLU A 113 -23.42 -6.76 4.07
C GLU A 113 -23.25 -7.32 5.47
N LYS A 114 -22.05 -7.78 5.83
CA LYS A 114 -21.76 -8.36 7.15
C LYS A 114 -21.65 -7.33 8.26
N TYR A 115 -21.03 -6.18 7.98
CA TYR A 115 -20.65 -5.21 9.02
C TYR A 115 -21.33 -3.84 8.89
N GLY A 116 -22.17 -3.64 7.88
CA GLY A 116 -22.86 -2.38 7.58
C GLY A 116 -21.98 -1.34 6.86
N ALA A 117 -20.66 -1.55 6.79
CA ALA A 117 -19.73 -0.69 6.07
C ALA A 117 -18.41 -1.40 5.74
N HIS A 118 -17.61 -0.76 4.90
CA HIS A 118 -16.22 -1.09 4.62
C HIS A 118 -15.40 0.20 4.61
N GLY A 119 -14.26 0.19 5.26
CA GLY A 119 -13.43 1.38 5.47
C GLY A 119 -12.25 1.46 4.51
N LEU A 120 -11.83 2.68 4.18
CA LEU A 120 -10.66 2.93 3.33
C LEU A 120 -9.75 3.95 4.00
N ILE A 121 -8.46 3.64 4.10
CA ILE A 121 -7.41 4.59 4.51
C ILE A 121 -6.56 4.88 3.28
N ILE A 122 -6.67 6.10 2.75
CA ILE A 122 -6.02 6.48 1.49
C ILE A 122 -4.94 7.54 1.73
N GLY A 123 -3.68 7.16 1.47
CA GLY A 123 -2.55 8.09 1.43
C GLY A 123 -2.43 8.72 0.05
N LEU A 124 -2.53 10.05 -0.03
CA LEU A 124 -2.26 10.79 -1.27
C LEU A 124 -0.80 11.25 -1.27
N CYS A 125 -0.01 10.74 -2.20
CA CYS A 125 1.43 10.96 -2.25
C CYS A 125 1.81 11.79 -3.48
N ASP A 126 2.58 12.86 -3.28
CA ASP A 126 3.32 13.46 -4.39
C ASP A 126 4.63 12.68 -4.58
N VAL A 127 4.72 11.90 -5.65
CA VAL A 127 5.78 10.90 -5.84
C VAL A 127 6.76 11.37 -6.91
N GLU A 128 8.03 11.43 -6.53
CA GLU A 128 9.15 11.51 -7.48
C GLU A 128 9.72 10.09 -7.67
N TYR A 129 9.49 9.51 -8.85
CA TYR A 129 9.83 8.11 -9.10
C TYR A 129 11.31 7.90 -9.38
N ASN A 130 11.95 8.84 -10.07
CA ASN A 130 13.35 8.72 -10.47
C ASN A 130 13.88 10.06 -10.98
N ASP A 131 15.21 10.21 -10.98
CA ASP A 131 15.87 11.30 -11.68
C ASP A 131 15.98 11.02 -13.19
N ASN A 132 16.35 12.04 -13.96
CA ASN A 132 16.53 11.93 -15.41
C ASN A 132 17.59 10.90 -15.82
N GLN A 133 18.55 10.60 -14.94
CA GLN A 133 19.64 9.65 -15.19
C GLN A 133 19.29 8.22 -14.74
N ARG A 134 18.10 8.04 -14.18
CA ARG A 134 17.57 6.79 -13.62
C ARG A 134 18.43 6.21 -12.48
N THR A 135 19.14 7.05 -11.73
CA THR A 135 20.09 6.60 -10.68
C THR A 135 19.39 5.88 -9.54
N PHE A 136 18.17 6.30 -9.18
CA PHE A 136 17.39 5.63 -8.13
C PHE A 136 17.03 4.21 -8.52
N GLN A 137 16.57 4.03 -9.76
CA GLN A 137 16.26 2.69 -10.30
C GLN A 137 17.50 1.80 -10.40
N GLN A 138 18.62 2.32 -10.90
CA GLN A 138 19.86 1.55 -11.01
C GLN A 138 20.32 1.06 -9.63
N TRP A 139 20.32 1.96 -8.64
CA TRP A 139 20.60 1.61 -7.25
C TRP A 139 19.65 0.54 -6.70
N HIS A 140 18.34 0.65 -6.98
CA HIS A 140 17.36 -0.35 -6.53
C HIS A 140 17.55 -1.70 -7.23
N GLU A 141 17.87 -1.72 -8.53
CA GLU A 141 18.22 -2.92 -9.29
C GLU A 141 19.44 -3.62 -8.68
N GLU A 142 20.50 -2.88 -8.35
CA GLU A 142 21.67 -3.41 -7.67
C GLU A 142 21.32 -3.98 -6.29
N LEU A 143 20.53 -3.25 -5.50
CA LEU A 143 20.06 -3.71 -4.18
C LEU A 143 19.25 -5.01 -4.25
N LYS A 144 18.52 -5.24 -5.35
CA LYS A 144 17.76 -6.47 -5.60
C LYS A 144 18.63 -7.67 -6.00
N GLY A 145 19.93 -7.46 -6.27
CA GLY A 145 20.85 -8.48 -6.77
C GLY A 145 21.07 -8.42 -8.29
N GLY A 146 20.81 -7.26 -8.90
CA GLY A 146 20.95 -7.02 -10.34
C GLY A 146 19.69 -7.33 -11.15
N LYS A 147 19.81 -7.17 -12.48
CA LYS A 147 18.68 -7.32 -13.40
C LYS A 147 18.06 -8.70 -13.34
N SER A 148 16.73 -8.73 -13.27
CA SER A 148 15.93 -9.95 -13.37
C SER A 148 16.14 -10.62 -14.73
N ARG A 149 15.83 -11.92 -14.82
CA ARG A 149 15.87 -12.67 -16.09
C ARG A 149 15.02 -11.99 -17.18
N TYR A 150 13.83 -11.53 -16.82
CA TYR A 150 12.93 -10.81 -17.73
C TYR A 150 13.54 -9.52 -18.29
N GLU A 151 14.23 -8.75 -17.45
CA GLU A 151 14.87 -7.50 -17.89
C GLU A 151 16.07 -7.77 -18.81
N ARG A 152 16.84 -8.83 -18.55
CA ARG A 152 17.92 -9.26 -19.44
C ARG A 152 17.37 -9.68 -20.82
N GLU A 153 16.29 -10.46 -20.83
CA GLU A 153 15.59 -10.89 -22.05
C GLU A 153 14.91 -9.71 -22.78
N ARG A 154 14.44 -8.69 -22.06
CA ARG A 154 13.90 -7.46 -22.68
C ARG A 154 15.01 -6.66 -23.36
N ILE A 155 16.16 -6.46 -22.70
CA ILE A 155 17.29 -5.73 -23.28
C ILE A 155 17.80 -6.42 -24.54
N GLN A 156 17.94 -7.75 -24.53
CA GLN A 156 18.32 -8.52 -25.73
C GLN A 156 17.34 -8.35 -26.90
N ARG A 157 16.04 -8.18 -26.62
CA ARG A 157 15.03 -7.88 -27.65
C ARG A 157 15.07 -6.44 -28.16
N THR A 158 15.57 -5.51 -27.36
CA THR A 158 15.61 -4.07 -27.72
C THR A 158 16.96 -3.64 -28.29
N SER A 159 18.00 -4.47 -28.17
CA SER A 159 19.34 -4.22 -28.73
C SER A 159 19.48 -4.60 -30.22
N ILE A 160 18.38 -4.94 -30.90
CA ILE A 160 18.33 -5.32 -32.33
C ILE A 160 17.64 -4.22 -33.17
N SER A 161 17.67 -2.97 -32.71
CA SER A 161 17.20 -1.80 -33.48
C SER A 161 18.34 -0.86 -33.83
#